data_AF-X7RY48-F1
#
_entry.id   AF-X7RY48-F1
#
_cell.length_a   1.000
_cell.length_b   1.000
_cell.length_c   1.000
_cell.angle_alpha   90.00
_cell.angle_beta   90.00
_cell.angle_gamma   90.00
#
_symmetry.space_group_name_H-M   'P 1'
#
loop_
_entity.id
_entity.type
_entity.pdbx_description
1 polymer ?
#
loop_
_entity_poly.entity_id
_entity_poly.type
_entity_poly.pdbx_seq_one_letter_code
_entity_poly.pdbx_strand_id
1 'polypeptide(L)'
;MAIKIELKKNEEKKNTFVDFSFTTFIWGAFVPMFRGDGKGFVKLLLIWLATSGILVLIDNFPYDSIDFDKIPTIKDFIISLLDVKYKYIFLSYYLIIFLLAIISFVVWFFIAKNYNRDYTNKLLNQGYMAAEDDDYALAILKKYGYLEYTNEELRDNNKMELYKNIIETVKKDEKKKLYIFITYIIVIILFNVVPAVIAYTRIGDITYLEFLQNLYK
;
A
#
# COMPACT_ATOMS: atom_id res chain seq x y z
N MET A 1 11.83 -2.47 1.10
CA MET A 1 12.80 -3.07 0.17
C MET A 1 12.62 -4.57 0.21
N ALA A 2 12.34 -5.24 -0.92
CA ALA A 2 12.17 -6.70 -0.96
C ALA A 2 13.52 -7.42 -1.16
N ILE A 3 13.55 -8.74 -1.00
CA ILE A 3 14.72 -9.56 -1.36
C ILE A 3 14.85 -9.55 -2.88
N LYS A 4 16.01 -9.18 -3.40
CA LYS A 4 16.28 -9.05 -4.83
C LYS A 4 17.13 -10.22 -5.30
N ILE A 5 16.75 -10.84 -6.41
CA ILE A 5 17.53 -11.90 -7.08
C ILE A 5 17.56 -11.61 -8.59
N GLU A 6 18.63 -12.05 -9.26
CA GLU A 6 18.77 -11.92 -10.72
C GLU A 6 18.33 -13.23 -11.39
N LEU A 7 17.51 -13.11 -12.43
CA LEU A 7 17.17 -14.22 -13.32
C LEU A 7 17.69 -13.91 -14.72
N LYS A 8 18.05 -14.95 -15.47
CA LYS A 8 18.60 -14.86 -16.81
C LYS A 8 17.74 -15.65 -17.79
N LYS A 9 17.60 -15.13 -19.01
CA LYS A 9 17.05 -15.84 -20.15
C LYS A 9 17.88 -15.46 -21.38
N ASN A 10 18.58 -16.42 -21.96
CA ASN A 10 19.60 -16.16 -22.98
C ASN A 10 20.62 -15.13 -22.43
N GLU A 11 20.81 -14.00 -23.10
CA GLU A 11 21.69 -12.90 -22.68
C GLU A 11 20.95 -11.84 -21.83
N GLU A 12 19.62 -11.93 -21.68
CA GLU A 12 18.84 -10.95 -20.96
C GLU A 12 18.81 -11.25 -19.45
N LYS A 13 19.11 -10.23 -18.65
CA LYS A 13 19.07 -10.27 -17.20
C LYS A 13 17.90 -9.45 -16.67
N LYS A 14 17.12 -10.03 -15.76
CA LYS A 14 16.03 -9.35 -15.06
C LYS A 14 16.12 -9.56 -13.57
N ASN A 15 15.92 -8.47 -12.83
CA ASN A 15 15.79 -8.53 -11.40
C ASN A 15 14.37 -8.93 -11.04
N THR A 16 14.22 -9.96 -10.21
CA THR A 16 12.96 -10.25 -9.54
C THR A 16 13.08 -10.04 -8.03
N PHE A 17 11.94 -10.06 -7.37
CA PHE A 17 11.82 -9.80 -5.96
C PHE A 17 10.94 -10.83 -5.30
N VAL A 18 11.31 -11.28 -4.10
CA VAL A 18 10.51 -12.22 -3.31
C VAL A 18 10.14 -11.62 -1.96
N ASP A 19 9.20 -12.29 -1.27
CA ASP A 19 8.58 -11.82 -0.02
C ASP A 19 7.74 -10.53 -0.17
N PHE A 20 7.28 -9.98 0.96
CA PHE A 20 6.42 -8.80 1.02
C PHE A 20 7.03 -7.59 0.28
N SER A 21 6.25 -7.03 -0.64
CA SER A 21 6.67 -5.84 -1.38
C SER A 21 6.36 -4.56 -0.63
N PHE A 22 7.24 -4.18 0.31
CA PHE A 22 7.17 -2.87 0.98
C PHE A 22 7.13 -1.70 -0.01
N THR A 23 7.80 -1.84 -1.15
CA THR A 23 7.76 -0.83 -2.22
C THR A 23 6.38 -0.72 -2.84
N THR A 24 5.69 -1.84 -3.10
CA THR A 24 4.32 -1.82 -3.64
C THR A 24 3.34 -1.27 -2.61
N PHE A 25 3.56 -1.56 -1.33
CA PHE A 25 2.75 -1.01 -0.26
C PHE A 25 2.84 0.54 -0.21
N ILE A 26 4.05 1.10 -0.33
CA ILE A 26 4.28 2.54 -0.19
C ILE A 26 4.00 3.31 -1.50
N TRP A 27 4.49 2.80 -2.63
CA TRP A 27 4.43 3.48 -3.93
C TRP A 27 3.24 3.05 -4.80
N GLY A 28 2.46 2.09 -4.30
CA GLY A 28 1.20 1.66 -4.90
C GLY A 28 1.32 1.28 -6.37
N ALA A 29 0.51 1.95 -7.19
CA ALA A 29 0.34 1.69 -8.61
C ALA A 29 1.61 1.85 -9.45
N PHE A 30 2.60 2.62 -8.98
CA PHE A 30 3.74 3.02 -9.81
C PHE A 30 4.88 2.00 -9.84
N VAL A 31 4.93 1.06 -8.89
CA VAL A 31 6.00 0.04 -8.82
C VAL A 31 6.20 -0.76 -10.11
N PRO A 32 5.14 -1.22 -10.81
CA PRO A 32 5.30 -1.92 -12.08
C PRO A 32 6.02 -1.10 -13.16
N MET A 33 5.93 0.24 -13.15
CA MET A 33 6.65 1.07 -14.13
C MET A 33 8.17 0.95 -13.96
N PHE A 34 8.66 0.97 -12.72
CA PHE A 34 10.09 0.77 -12.43
C PHE A 34 10.60 -0.63 -12.80
N ARG A 35 9.68 -1.58 -13.05
CA ARG A 35 9.99 -2.96 -13.44
C ARG A 35 9.69 -3.25 -14.91
N GLY A 36 9.32 -2.24 -15.70
CA GLY A 36 8.94 -2.41 -17.10
C GLY A 36 7.66 -3.24 -17.32
N ASP A 37 6.79 -3.36 -16.30
CA ASP A 37 5.55 -4.13 -16.37
C ASP A 37 4.34 -3.22 -16.60
N GLY A 38 4.15 -2.79 -17.85
CA GLY A 38 3.03 -1.92 -18.23
C GLY A 38 1.64 -2.52 -17.97
N LYS A 39 1.46 -3.83 -18.15
CA LYS A 39 0.19 -4.50 -17.82
C LYS A 39 -0.06 -4.49 -16.31
N GLY A 40 0.98 -4.74 -15.52
CA GLY A 40 0.94 -4.61 -14.07
C GLY A 40 0.60 -3.20 -13.63
N PHE A 41 1.16 -2.18 -14.29
CA PHE A 41 0.89 -0.77 -14.01
C PHE A 41 -0.60 -0.46 -14.17
N VAL A 42 -1.20 -0.78 -15.33
CA VAL A 42 -2.62 -0.53 -15.58
C VAL A 42 -3.51 -1.22 -14.53
N LYS A 43 -3.21 -2.47 -14.19
CA LYS A 43 -3.97 -3.22 -13.17
C LYS A 43 -3.91 -2.54 -11.80
N LEU A 44 -2.72 -2.18 -11.34
CA LEU A 44 -2.57 -1.54 -10.03
C LEU A 44 -3.09 -0.10 -10.02
N LEU A 45 -3.06 0.60 -11.15
CA LEU A 45 -3.63 1.94 -11.28
C LEU A 45 -5.15 1.93 -11.11
N LEU A 46 -5.85 0.96 -11.71
CA LEU A 46 -7.29 0.82 -11.52
C LEU A 46 -7.65 0.53 -10.06
N ILE A 47 -6.87 -0.32 -9.38
CA ILE A 47 -7.08 -0.60 -7.95
C ILE A 47 -6.79 0.65 -7.09
N TRP A 48 -5.76 1.42 -7.44
CA TRP A 48 -5.47 2.68 -6.77
C TRP A 48 -6.61 3.69 -6.92
N LEU A 49 -7.18 3.85 -8.12
CA LEU A 49 -8.32 4.72 -8.36
C LEU A 49 -9.55 4.28 -7.53
N ALA A 50 -9.81 2.97 -7.47
CA ALA A 50 -10.93 2.41 -6.71
C ALA A 50 -10.79 2.52 -5.18
N THR A 51 -9.56 2.61 -4.67
CA THR A 51 -9.30 2.66 -3.20
C THR A 51 -8.96 4.05 -2.73
N SER A 52 -7.95 4.68 -3.33
CA SER A 52 -7.40 5.97 -2.95
C SER A 52 -7.93 7.12 -3.81
N GLY A 53 -8.30 6.85 -5.06
CA GLY A 53 -8.87 7.86 -5.95
C GLY A 53 -10.18 8.46 -5.40
N ILE A 54 -11.01 7.65 -4.73
CA ILE A 54 -12.25 8.12 -4.09
C ILE A 54 -11.95 9.17 -3.01
N LEU A 55 -10.92 8.94 -2.17
CA LEU A 55 -10.51 9.91 -1.15
C LEU A 55 -10.05 11.22 -1.77
N VAL A 56 -9.22 11.14 -2.81
CA VAL A 56 -8.75 12.33 -3.55
C VAL A 56 -9.92 13.08 -4.19
N LEU A 57 -10.91 12.38 -4.74
CA LEU A 57 -12.09 13.00 -5.33
C LEU A 57 -12.94 13.73 -4.29
N ILE A 58 -13.11 13.17 -3.09
CA ILE A 58 -13.82 13.82 -1.98
C ILE A 58 -13.09 15.09 -1.57
N ASP A 59 -11.78 15.02 -1.35
CA ASP A 59 -11.00 16.17 -0.86
C ASP A 59 -10.87 17.31 -1.90
N ASN A 60 -10.97 17.00 -3.19
CA ASN A 60 -10.83 17.97 -4.29
C ASN A 60 -12.16 18.26 -5.01
N PHE A 61 -13.29 17.81 -4.48
CA PHE A 61 -14.58 18.07 -5.12
C PHE A 61 -14.86 19.59 -5.08
N PRO A 62 -15.29 20.22 -6.20
CA PRO A 62 -15.49 21.66 -6.26
C PRO A 62 -16.81 22.07 -5.59
N TYR A 63 -16.89 21.91 -4.27
CA TYR A 63 -18.07 22.21 -3.47
C TYR A 63 -18.58 23.65 -3.68
N ASP A 64 -17.66 24.61 -3.80
CA ASP A 64 -17.97 26.05 -3.93
C ASP A 64 -18.58 26.42 -5.29
N SER A 65 -18.55 25.52 -6.28
CA SER A 65 -19.13 25.75 -7.60
C SER A 65 -20.65 25.51 -7.66
N ILE A 66 -21.24 24.99 -6.58
CA ILE A 66 -22.66 24.64 -6.52
C ILE A 66 -23.45 25.83 -5.97
N ASP A 67 -24.28 26.42 -6.84
CA ASP A 67 -25.18 27.51 -6.48
C ASP A 67 -26.50 26.96 -5.90
N PHE A 68 -26.51 26.73 -4.58
CA PHE A 68 -27.67 26.17 -3.87
C PHE A 68 -28.88 27.11 -3.86
N ASP A 69 -28.71 28.41 -4.12
CA ASP A 69 -29.83 29.36 -4.19
C ASP A 69 -30.76 29.09 -5.38
N LYS A 70 -30.24 28.42 -6.43
CA LYS A 70 -31.04 27.99 -7.58
C LYS A 70 -31.91 26.76 -7.33
N ILE A 71 -31.76 26.09 -6.18
CA ILE A 71 -32.51 24.88 -5.84
C ILE A 71 -33.05 24.95 -4.39
N PRO A 72 -34.11 25.73 -4.13
CA PRO A 72 -34.58 26.06 -2.78
C PRO A 72 -34.91 24.83 -1.93
N THR A 73 -35.52 23.81 -2.51
CA THR A 73 -35.88 22.57 -1.82
C THR A 73 -34.66 21.81 -1.31
N ILE A 74 -33.57 21.82 -2.08
CA ILE A 74 -32.29 21.20 -1.67
C ILE A 74 -31.61 22.09 -0.62
N LYS A 75 -31.67 23.42 -0.78
CA LYS A 75 -31.13 24.39 0.18
C LYS A 75 -31.73 24.22 1.58
N ASP A 76 -33.06 24.16 1.70
CA ASP A 76 -33.74 24.02 2.99
C ASP A 76 -33.46 22.66 3.64
N PHE A 77 -33.40 21.59 2.83
CA PHE A 77 -32.98 20.26 3.28
C PHE A 77 -31.55 20.26 3.80
N ILE A 78 -30.61 20.90 3.10
CA ILE A 78 -29.21 21.04 3.53
C ILE A 78 -29.13 21.87 4.80
N ILE A 79 -29.79 23.02 4.89
CA ILE A 79 -29.78 23.86 6.10
C ILE A 79 -30.27 23.07 7.32
N SER A 80 -31.35 22.30 7.18
CA SER A 80 -31.86 21.40 8.22
C SER A 80 -30.84 20.32 8.62
N LEU A 81 -30.11 19.77 7.64
CA LEU A 81 -29.02 18.80 7.89
C LEU A 81 -27.79 19.44 8.58
N LEU A 82 -27.56 20.73 8.35
CA LEU A 82 -26.42 21.49 8.88
C LEU A 82 -26.73 22.15 10.24
N ASP A 83 -27.98 22.09 10.72
CA ASP A 83 -28.37 22.47 12.10
C ASP A 83 -27.95 21.41 13.13
N VAL A 84 -26.72 20.91 12.96
CA VAL A 84 -26.06 19.96 13.83
C VAL A 84 -24.79 20.63 14.35
N LYS A 85 -24.39 20.32 15.58
CA LYS A 85 -23.15 20.85 16.15
C LYS A 85 -21.96 20.50 15.26
N TYR A 86 -21.15 21.50 14.90
CA TYR A 86 -20.02 21.33 13.99
C TYR A 86 -19.09 20.19 14.42
N LYS A 87 -18.85 20.06 15.73
CA LYS A 87 -18.02 18.98 16.29
C LYS A 87 -18.46 17.57 15.86
N TYR A 88 -19.76 17.31 15.69
CA TYR A 88 -20.25 16.00 15.26
C TYR A 88 -20.05 15.76 13.76
N ILE A 89 -20.19 16.81 12.94
CA ILE A 89 -19.89 16.75 11.50
C ILE A 89 -18.39 16.56 11.28
N PHE A 90 -17.56 17.28 12.02
CA PHE A 90 -16.11 17.09 12.00
C PHE A 90 -15.75 15.65 12.36
N LEU A 91 -16.30 15.14 13.47
CA LEU A 91 -16.04 13.77 13.92
C LEU A 91 -16.50 12.73 12.88
N SER A 92 -17.69 12.89 12.31
CA SER A 92 -18.22 11.95 11.32
C SER A 92 -17.38 11.92 10.05
N TYR A 93 -16.93 13.08 9.55
CA TYR A 93 -16.01 13.18 8.41
C TYR A 93 -14.71 12.41 8.68
N TYR A 94 -14.05 12.66 9.81
CA TYR A 94 -12.80 11.97 10.15
C TYR A 94 -12.99 10.45 10.33
N LEU A 95 -14.12 10.02 10.91
CA LEU A 95 -14.42 8.58 11.04
C LEU A 95 -14.61 7.91 9.68
N ILE A 96 -15.30 8.56 8.74
CA ILE A 96 -15.49 8.04 7.37
C ILE A 96 -14.14 7.95 6.65
N ILE A 97 -13.33 9.00 6.70
CA ILE A 97 -11.99 9.01 6.08
C ILE A 97 -11.10 7.92 6.70
N PHE A 98 -11.12 7.77 8.03
CA PHE A 98 -10.36 6.74 8.72
C PHE A 98 -10.79 5.32 8.32
N LEU A 99 -12.10 5.07 8.19
CA LEU A 99 -12.63 3.79 7.73
C LEU A 99 -12.18 3.48 6.30
N LEU A 100 -12.30 4.44 5.38
CA LEU A 100 -11.84 4.30 4.00
C LEU A 100 -10.31 4.05 3.93
N ALA A 101 -9.54 4.73 4.78
CA ALA A 101 -8.10 4.51 4.90
C ALA A 101 -7.76 3.10 5.38
N ILE A 102 -8.49 2.53 6.35
CA ILE A 102 -8.33 1.14 6.79
C ILE A 102 -8.62 0.17 5.65
N ILE A 103 -9.73 0.37 4.93
CA ILE A 103 -10.10 -0.49 3.79
C ILE A 103 -9.00 -0.45 2.73
N SER A 104 -8.53 0.74 2.37
CA SER A 104 -7.42 0.94 1.44
C SER A 104 -6.14 0.24 1.93
N PHE A 105 -5.78 0.41 3.20
CA PHE A 105 -4.63 -0.23 3.83
C PHE A 105 -4.68 -1.75 3.69
N VAL A 106 -5.82 -2.37 4.01
CA VAL A 106 -6.00 -3.83 3.92
C VAL A 106 -5.84 -4.31 2.48
N VAL A 107 -6.45 -3.62 1.51
CA VAL A 107 -6.31 -3.94 0.08
C VAL A 107 -4.84 -3.88 -0.35
N TRP A 108 -4.15 -2.77 -0.03
CA TRP A 108 -2.74 -2.60 -0.38
C TRP A 108 -1.81 -3.58 0.32
N PHE A 109 -2.13 -4.00 1.54
CA PHE A 109 -1.40 -5.05 2.24
C PHE A 109 -1.43 -6.38 1.48
N PHE A 110 -2.62 -6.81 1.04
CA PHE A 110 -2.76 -8.04 0.24
C PHE A 110 -2.09 -7.92 -1.13
N ILE A 111 -2.20 -6.76 -1.80
CA ILE A 111 -1.49 -6.51 -3.06
C ILE A 111 0.01 -6.61 -2.86
N ALA A 112 0.57 -5.93 -1.86
CA ALA A 112 1.99 -5.95 -1.57
C ALA A 112 2.50 -7.36 -1.21
N LYS A 113 1.71 -8.13 -0.47
CA LYS A 113 2.01 -9.53 -0.12
C LYS A 113 2.10 -10.43 -1.35
N ASN A 114 1.22 -10.25 -2.34
CA ASN A 114 1.12 -11.14 -3.49
C ASN A 114 1.94 -10.67 -4.70
N TYR A 115 2.17 -9.36 -4.86
CA TYR A 115 2.74 -8.78 -6.08
C TYR A 115 4.11 -9.35 -6.47
N ASN A 116 5.03 -9.49 -5.51
CA ASN A 116 6.36 -10.04 -5.77
C ASN A 116 6.30 -11.51 -6.21
N ARG A 117 5.36 -12.27 -5.63
CA ARG A 117 5.11 -13.66 -6.02
C ARG A 117 4.58 -13.76 -7.44
N ASP A 118 3.56 -12.96 -7.76
CA ASP A 118 2.98 -12.93 -9.10
C ASP A 118 4.00 -12.50 -10.15
N TYR A 119 4.82 -11.49 -9.84
CA TYR A 119 5.88 -11.00 -10.73
C TYR A 119 6.98 -12.04 -10.93
N THR A 120 7.43 -12.70 -9.86
CA THR A 120 8.43 -13.77 -9.94
C THR A 120 7.92 -14.95 -10.77
N ASN A 121 6.71 -15.45 -10.48
CA ASN A 121 6.09 -16.52 -11.26
C ASN A 121 5.94 -16.15 -12.74
N LYS A 122 5.56 -14.91 -13.04
CA LYS A 122 5.47 -14.42 -14.42
C LYS A 122 6.82 -14.52 -15.14
N LEU A 123 7.92 -14.14 -14.49
CA LEU A 123 9.26 -14.25 -15.09
C LEU A 123 9.70 -15.71 -15.26
N LEU A 124 9.48 -16.56 -14.25
CA LEU A 124 9.78 -18.00 -14.34
C LEU A 124 9.00 -18.66 -15.49
N ASN A 125 7.71 -18.37 -15.62
CA ASN A 125 6.86 -18.87 -16.72
C ASN A 125 7.28 -18.33 -18.10
N GLN A 126 7.99 -17.20 -18.15
CA GLN A 126 8.58 -16.66 -19.37
C GLN A 126 9.92 -17.32 -19.72
N GLY A 127 10.43 -18.22 -18.87
CA GLY A 127 11.68 -18.94 -19.07
C GLY A 127 12.92 -18.24 -18.50
N TYR A 128 12.74 -17.22 -17.63
CA TYR A 128 13.88 -16.69 -16.87
C TYR A 128 14.19 -17.62 -15.70
N MET A 129 15.46 -17.96 -15.51
CA MET A 129 15.92 -18.89 -14.47
C MET A 129 17.06 -18.26 -13.67
N ALA A 130 17.24 -18.67 -12.41
CA ALA A 130 18.47 -18.36 -11.69
C ALA A 130 19.65 -19.06 -12.41
N ALA A 131 20.84 -18.45 -12.34
CA ALA A 131 22.03 -19.11 -12.86
C ALA A 131 22.37 -20.34 -11.98
N GLU A 132 22.89 -21.40 -12.60
CA GLU A 132 23.19 -22.66 -11.89
C GLU A 132 24.25 -22.50 -10.79
N ASP A 133 25.13 -21.52 -10.95
CA ASP A 133 26.19 -21.14 -10.00
C ASP A 133 25.75 -20.07 -8.97
N ASP A 134 24.52 -19.57 -9.05
CA ASP A 134 23.97 -18.58 -8.11
C ASP A 134 23.23 -19.28 -6.95
N ASP A 135 24.01 -19.83 -6.01
CA ASP A 135 23.49 -20.49 -4.80
C ASP A 135 22.56 -19.57 -3.98
N TYR A 136 22.79 -18.25 -4.00
CA TYR A 136 21.94 -17.29 -3.33
C TYR A 136 20.54 -17.25 -3.96
N ALA A 137 20.45 -17.01 -5.27
CA ALA A 137 19.17 -16.96 -5.96
C ALA A 137 18.42 -18.31 -5.87
N LEU A 138 19.14 -19.42 -6.01
CA LEU A 138 18.58 -20.77 -5.88
C LEU A 138 18.03 -21.04 -4.48
N ALA A 139 18.79 -20.75 -3.42
CA ALA A 139 18.35 -20.92 -2.04
C ALA A 139 17.07 -20.11 -1.76
N ILE A 140 17.02 -18.88 -2.26
CA ILE A 140 15.87 -17.99 -2.09
C ILE A 140 14.65 -18.50 -2.85
N LEU A 141 14.78 -18.84 -4.14
CA LEU A 141 13.67 -19.38 -4.92
C LEU A 141 13.09 -20.64 -4.28
N LYS A 142 13.95 -21.54 -3.80
CA LYS A 142 13.53 -22.75 -3.08
C LYS A 142 12.87 -22.46 -1.75
N LYS A 143 13.42 -21.54 -0.96
CA LYS A 143 12.86 -21.15 0.34
C LYS A 143 11.42 -20.64 0.24
N TYR A 144 11.11 -19.90 -0.83
CA TYR A 144 9.79 -19.34 -1.08
C TYR A 144 8.90 -20.25 -1.96
N GLY A 145 9.36 -21.46 -2.29
CA GLY A 145 8.56 -22.48 -2.98
C GLY A 145 8.37 -22.23 -4.48
N TYR A 146 9.28 -21.49 -5.11
CA TYR A 146 9.30 -21.33 -6.56
C TYR A 146 10.04 -22.46 -7.27
N LEU A 147 10.97 -23.12 -6.58
CA LEU A 147 11.74 -24.27 -7.06
C LEU A 147 11.76 -25.36 -5.98
N GLU A 148 11.85 -26.61 -6.40
CA GLU A 148 12.07 -27.74 -5.50
C GLU A 148 13.57 -28.01 -5.31
N TYR A 149 13.91 -28.64 -4.19
CA TYR A 149 15.27 -29.15 -3.97
C TYR A 149 15.45 -30.43 -4.78
N THR A 150 16.60 -30.58 -5.45
CA THR A 150 16.91 -31.84 -6.12
C THR A 150 17.37 -32.90 -5.11
N ASN A 151 17.23 -34.17 -5.46
CA ASN A 151 17.73 -35.28 -4.63
C ASN A 151 19.24 -35.21 -4.40
N GLU A 152 19.99 -34.64 -5.34
CA GLU A 152 21.44 -34.44 -5.23
C GLU A 152 21.76 -33.35 -4.21
N GLU A 153 21.08 -32.20 -4.29
CA GLU A 153 21.23 -31.11 -3.32
C GLU A 153 20.89 -31.57 -1.90
N LEU A 154 19.82 -32.35 -1.73
CA LEU A 154 19.41 -32.87 -0.42
C LEU A 154 20.42 -33.84 0.20
N ARG A 155 21.27 -34.49 -0.60
CA ARG A 155 22.34 -35.38 -0.14
C ARG A 155 23.65 -34.64 0.14
N ASP A 156 23.79 -33.42 -0.37
CA ASP A 156 24.95 -32.57 -0.14
C ASP A 156 24.76 -31.73 1.13
N ASN A 157 25.33 -32.23 2.24
CA ASN A 157 25.27 -31.56 3.53
C ASN A 157 25.87 -30.14 3.49
N ASN A 158 26.97 -29.93 2.74
CA ASN A 158 27.63 -28.63 2.66
C ASN A 158 26.74 -27.63 1.93
N LYS A 159 26.09 -28.06 0.84
CA LYS A 159 25.16 -27.21 0.09
C LYS A 159 23.90 -26.87 0.90
N MET A 160 23.35 -27.85 1.63
CA MET A 160 22.21 -27.60 2.52
C MET A 160 22.54 -26.67 3.68
N GLU A 161 23.74 -26.77 4.25
CA GLU A 161 24.22 -25.84 5.29
C GLU A 161 24.42 -24.43 4.73
N LEU A 162 24.99 -24.29 3.53
CA LEU A 162 25.11 -23.02 2.82
C LEU A 162 23.74 -22.37 2.60
N TYR A 163 22.78 -23.09 2.05
CA TYR A 163 21.41 -22.61 1.84
C TYR A 163 20.75 -22.19 3.16
N LYS A 164 20.93 -22.96 4.23
CA LYS A 164 20.43 -22.61 5.56
C LYS A 164 21.03 -21.28 6.06
N ASN A 165 22.34 -21.10 5.94
CA ASN A 165 23.04 -19.88 6.36
C ASN A 165 22.57 -18.64 5.58
N ILE A 166 22.35 -18.79 4.27
CA ILE A 166 21.77 -17.75 3.41
C ILE A 166 20.37 -17.37 3.91
N ILE A 167 19.50 -18.36 4.13
CA ILE A 167 18.12 -18.14 4.57
C ILE A 167 18.08 -17.48 5.95
N GLU A 168 18.94 -17.88 6.89
CA GLU A 168 19.01 -17.29 8.22
C GLU A 168 19.43 -15.82 8.17
N THR A 169 20.41 -15.49 7.32
CA THR A 169 20.85 -14.11 7.12
C THR A 169 19.71 -13.26 6.55
N VAL A 170 19.06 -13.75 5.50
CA VAL A 170 17.93 -13.05 4.87
C VAL A 170 16.76 -12.85 5.83
N LYS A 171 16.42 -13.86 6.65
CA LYS A 171 15.37 -13.73 7.67
C LYS A 171 15.67 -12.64 8.70
N LYS A 172 16.93 -12.50 9.12
CA LYS A 172 17.33 -11.42 10.06
C LYS A 172 17.12 -10.05 9.44
N ASP A 173 17.42 -9.89 8.15
CA ASP A 173 17.22 -8.63 7.45
C ASP A 173 15.75 -8.32 7.16
N GLU A 174 14.94 -9.31 6.76
CA GLU A 174 13.49 -9.14 6.63
C GLU A 174 12.83 -8.75 7.96
N LYS A 175 13.30 -9.32 9.07
CA LYS A 175 12.82 -8.93 10.40
C LYS A 175 13.12 -7.46 10.72
N LYS A 176 14.32 -6.95 10.39
CA LYS A 176 14.65 -5.52 10.54
C LYS A 176 13.75 -4.63 9.69
N LYS A 177 13.50 -5.02 8.43
CA LYS A 177 12.62 -4.28 7.52
C LYS A 177 11.19 -4.22 8.05
N LEU A 178 10.68 -5.31 8.63
CA LEU A 178 9.38 -5.33 9.28
C LEU A 178 9.31 -4.34 10.45
N TYR A 179 10.34 -4.26 11.30
CA TYR A 179 10.37 -3.27 12.39
C TYR A 179 10.32 -1.83 11.86
N ILE A 180 11.13 -1.51 10.85
CA ILE A 180 11.12 -0.19 10.20
C ILE A 180 9.73 0.12 9.65
N PHE A 181 9.09 -0.87 9.01
CA PHE A 181 7.75 -0.73 8.46
C PHE A 181 6.70 -0.47 9.55
N ILE A 182 6.72 -1.21 10.66
CA ILE A 182 5.80 -1.00 11.78
C ILE A 182 5.99 0.40 12.37
N THR A 183 7.24 0.83 12.59
CA THR A 183 7.53 2.18 13.06
C THR A 183 6.98 3.25 12.12
N TYR A 184 7.18 3.08 10.81
CA TYR A 184 6.62 3.98 9.79
C TYR A 184 5.08 4.08 9.86
N ILE A 185 4.39 2.94 10.00
CA ILE A 185 2.92 2.92 10.15
C ILE A 185 2.48 3.67 11.42
N ILE A 186 3.14 3.42 12.55
CA ILE A 186 2.82 4.10 13.81
C ILE A 186 2.99 5.62 13.67
N VAL A 187 4.09 6.07 13.07
CA VAL A 187 4.36 7.50 12.85
C VAL A 187 3.28 8.14 11.98
N ILE A 188 2.86 7.48 10.89
CA ILE A 188 1.78 7.98 10.03
C ILE A 188 0.45 8.07 10.77
N ILE A 189 0.09 7.05 11.55
CA ILE A 189 -1.16 7.07 12.32
C ILE A 189 -1.13 8.24 13.31
N LEU A 190 -0.04 8.41 14.06
CA LEU A 190 0.10 9.52 15.01
C LEU A 190 0.03 10.88 14.32
N PHE A 191 0.71 11.03 13.18
CA PHE A 191 0.72 12.27 12.40
C PHE A 191 -0.68 12.68 11.91
N ASN A 192 -1.56 11.71 11.59
CA ASN A 192 -2.91 12.01 11.13
C ASN A 192 -3.92 12.14 12.28
N VAL A 193 -3.82 11.30 13.31
CA VAL A 193 -4.80 11.27 14.42
C VAL A 193 -4.58 12.42 15.41
N VAL A 194 -3.34 12.75 15.77
CA VAL A 194 -3.06 13.77 16.79
C VAL A 194 -3.59 15.15 16.39
N PRO A 195 -3.32 15.67 15.16
CA PRO A 195 -3.88 16.95 14.73
C PRO A 195 -5.41 16.95 14.70
N ALA A 196 -6.03 15.85 14.26
CA ALA A 196 -7.48 15.72 14.22
C ALA A 196 -8.10 15.81 15.63
N VAL A 197 -7.50 15.14 16.62
CA VAL A 197 -7.94 15.21 18.02
C VAL A 197 -7.76 16.61 18.60
N ILE A 198 -6.62 17.26 18.34
CA ILE A 198 -6.37 18.64 18.80
C ILE A 198 -7.35 19.63 18.16
N ALA A 199 -7.64 19.47 16.87
CA ALA A 199 -8.62 20.30 16.18
C ALA A 199 -10.01 20.10 16.81
N TYR A 200 -10.42 18.85 17.01
CA TYR A 200 -11.70 18.52 17.64
C TYR A 200 -11.88 19.17 19.02
N THR A 201 -10.85 19.15 19.88
CA THR A 201 -10.94 19.75 21.23
C THR A 201 -11.01 21.27 21.22
N ARG A 202 -10.61 21.92 20.12
CA ARG A 202 -10.69 23.38 19.93
C ARG A 202 -12.01 23.83 19.32
N ILE A 203 -12.83 22.91 18.80
CA ILE A 203 -14.14 23.24 18.24
C ILE A 203 -15.07 23.67 19.38
N GLY A 204 -15.52 24.92 19.32
CA GLY A 204 -16.54 25.44 20.23
C GLY A 204 -17.90 24.76 20.05
N ASP A 205 -18.81 24.99 20.98
CA ASP A 205 -20.17 24.41 20.94
C ASP A 205 -21.09 25.21 19.99
N ILE A 206 -20.68 25.34 18.73
CA ILE A 206 -21.40 26.05 17.66
C ILE A 206 -22.03 25.08 16.68
N THR A 207 -23.11 25.50 16.02
CA THR A 207 -23.67 24.76 14.87
C THR A 207 -22.73 24.87 13.67
N TYR A 208 -22.85 23.94 12.72
CA TYR A 208 -22.07 24.04 11.49
C TYR A 208 -22.44 25.26 10.64
N LEU A 209 -23.71 25.68 10.68
CA LEU A 209 -24.15 26.91 10.04
C LEU A 209 -23.44 28.14 10.62
N GLU A 210 -23.38 28.26 11.95
CA GLU A 210 -22.65 29.34 12.63
C GLU A 210 -21.14 29.31 12.32
N PHE A 211 -20.55 28.12 12.25
CA PHE A 211 -19.16 27.95 11.85
C PHE A 211 -18.90 28.51 10.44
N LEU A 212 -19.73 28.13 9.45
CA LEU A 212 -19.61 28.62 8.08
C LEU A 212 -19.78 30.15 8.02
N GLN A 213 -20.76 30.71 8.71
CA GLN A 213 -20.97 32.16 8.74
C GLN A 213 -19.79 32.94 9.33
N ASN A 214 -19.07 32.36 10.29
CA ASN A 214 -17.86 32.97 10.86
C ASN A 214 -16.63 32.82 9.96
N LEU A 215 -16.60 31.83 9.07
CA LEU A 215 -15.50 31.61 8.12
C LEU A 215 -15.47 32.65 6.99
N TYR A 216 -16.65 33.14 6.59
CA TYR A 216 -16.84 34.06 5.45
C TYR A 216 -17.08 35.53 5.86
N LYS A 217 -16.82 35.88 7.13
CA LYS A 217 -16.74 37.27 7.61
C LYS A 217 -15.30 37.77 7.55
#